data_AF-A0A816FQD7-F1
#
_entry.id   AF-A0A816FQD7-F1
#
_cell.length_a   1.000
_cell.length_b   1.000
_cell.length_c   1.000
_cell.angle_alpha   90.00
_cell.angle_beta   90.00
_cell.angle_gamma   90.00
#
_symmetry.space_group_name_H-M   'P 1'
#
loop_
_entity.id
_entity.type
_entity.pdbx_description
1 polymer ?
#
loop_
_entity_poly.entity_id
_entity_poly.type
_entity_poly.pdbx_seq_one_letter_code
_entity_poly.pdbx_strand_id
1 'polypeptide(L)'
;MFQKQSSIHSQEPCQTQNEEVTLHKLTSPYLSRIINTVYGEFSIFQLNISSNIIDMYLPDILSPLPASITVTDRMKRYLLYLKSMVAALHSQVNREMRNLSSIVPEAEFFQQLLPEQTDMARCNIVILGDRIIFARIPQTYRVTYYLLCKHIALADCSADVRFAGQLWRDDESFLLNNDSGTYRPSIILVESAIALFKRLFPFLEIRGVSSKENARPPTLDRFNSKLKQKIARSSRIFFP
;
A
#
# COMPACT_ATOMS: atom_id res chain seq x y z
N MET A 1 60.15 1.50 -28.13
CA MET A 1 59.16 2.35 -27.42
C MET A 1 57.82 2.16 -28.09
N PHE A 2 56.90 1.39 -27.48
CA PHE A 2 55.56 1.17 -28.03
C PHE A 2 54.56 2.08 -27.29
N GLN A 3 53.96 3.02 -28.01
CA GLN A 3 52.85 3.82 -27.51
C GLN A 3 51.57 2.99 -27.50
N LYS A 4 51.06 2.73 -26.29
CA LYS A 4 49.78 2.04 -26.05
C LYS A 4 48.68 3.10 -26.12
N GLN A 5 47.95 3.17 -27.23
CA GLN A 5 46.76 4.01 -27.36
C GLN A 5 45.65 3.42 -26.49
N SER A 6 45.29 4.13 -25.42
CA SER A 6 44.14 3.85 -24.57
C SER A 6 42.88 4.42 -25.23
N SER A 7 42.06 3.54 -25.79
CA SER A 7 40.74 3.87 -26.33
C SER A 7 39.81 4.22 -25.17
N ILE A 8 39.48 5.50 -25.04
CA ILE A 8 38.44 6.00 -24.14
C ILE A 8 37.10 5.60 -24.74
N HIS A 9 36.48 4.57 -24.16
CA HIS A 9 35.15 4.13 -24.55
C HIS A 9 34.13 5.04 -23.87
N SER A 10 33.67 6.05 -24.60
CA SER A 10 32.59 6.93 -24.17
C SER A 10 31.30 6.10 -24.06
N GLN A 11 30.90 5.75 -22.84
CA GLN A 11 29.57 5.20 -22.58
C GLN A 11 28.54 6.29 -22.87
N GLU A 12 27.72 6.07 -23.90
CA GLU A 12 26.57 6.92 -24.18
C GLU A 12 25.62 6.91 -22.96
N PRO A 13 25.07 8.07 -22.56
CA PRO A 13 24.11 8.13 -21.47
C PRO A 13 22.88 7.31 -21.84
N CYS A 14 22.63 6.25 -21.06
CA CYS A 14 21.45 5.41 -21.17
C CYS A 14 20.21 6.31 -21.13
N GLN A 15 19.55 6.46 -22.27
CA GLN A 15 18.34 7.27 -22.38
C GLN A 15 17.26 6.59 -21.53
N THR A 16 16.98 7.17 -20.37
CA THR A 16 15.88 6.76 -19.50
C THR A 16 14.59 7.00 -20.26
N GLN A 17 14.06 5.99 -20.93
CA GLN A 17 12.72 6.05 -21.49
C GLN A 17 11.76 6.34 -20.33
N ASN A 18 11.04 7.46 -20.42
CA ASN A 18 9.97 7.79 -19.50
C ASN A 18 8.85 6.78 -19.76
N GLU A 19 8.83 5.68 -19.00
CA GLU A 19 7.71 4.76 -19.02
C GLU A 19 6.45 5.47 -18.52
N GLU A 20 5.37 5.37 -19.28
CA GLU A 20 4.10 6.00 -18.94
C GLU A 20 3.43 5.22 -17.78
N VAL A 21 3.58 5.78 -16.58
CA VAL A 21 2.94 5.32 -15.35
C VAL A 21 1.43 5.51 -15.49
N THR A 22 0.71 4.46 -15.90
CA THR A 22 -0.76 4.52 -15.99
C THR A 22 -1.38 4.17 -14.65
N LEU A 23 -2.06 5.15 -14.06
CA LEU A 23 -2.76 5.02 -12.78
C LEU A 23 -4.27 4.93 -12.98
N HIS A 24 -4.86 3.86 -12.48
CA HIS A 24 -6.30 3.63 -12.53
C HIS A 24 -6.90 3.83 -11.14
N LYS A 25 -7.81 4.79 -10.96
CA LYS A 25 -8.64 4.91 -9.75
C LYS A 25 -9.92 4.08 -9.92
N LEU A 26 -10.24 3.23 -8.95
CA LEU A 26 -11.46 2.42 -8.99
C LEU A 26 -12.57 3.07 -8.15
N THR A 27 -13.58 3.65 -8.81
CA THR A 27 -14.75 4.29 -8.18
C THR A 27 -16.08 3.74 -8.73
N SER A 28 -16.58 2.60 -8.23
CA SER A 28 -17.83 1.98 -8.73
C SER A 28 -19.05 2.90 -8.57
N PRO A 29 -19.88 3.23 -9.60
CA PRO A 29 -20.94 4.23 -9.46
C PRO A 29 -22.21 3.67 -8.79
N TYR A 30 -22.59 2.44 -9.16
CA TYR A 30 -23.81 1.78 -8.67
C TYR A 30 -23.66 1.25 -7.25
N LEU A 31 -22.48 0.70 -6.95
CA LEU A 31 -22.15 0.32 -5.59
C LEU A 31 -21.71 1.53 -4.77
N SER A 32 -21.10 2.59 -5.33
CA SER A 32 -20.77 3.79 -4.54
C SER A 32 -21.96 4.36 -3.82
N ARG A 33 -23.20 4.21 -4.28
CA ARG A 33 -24.30 4.77 -3.49
C ARG A 33 -24.57 3.96 -2.22
N ILE A 34 -24.77 2.64 -2.31
CA ILE A 34 -25.02 1.81 -1.11
C ILE A 34 -23.72 1.56 -0.34
N ILE A 35 -22.62 1.27 -1.02
CA ILE A 35 -21.30 1.10 -0.45
C ILE A 35 -20.71 2.41 0.08
N ASN A 36 -20.87 3.59 -0.54
CA ASN A 36 -20.40 4.82 0.14
C ASN A 36 -21.31 5.20 1.30
N THR A 37 -22.62 4.97 1.21
CA THR A 37 -23.55 5.24 2.34
C THR A 37 -23.29 4.30 3.51
N VAL A 38 -23.01 3.03 3.21
CA VAL A 38 -22.67 2.03 4.20
C VAL A 38 -21.17 2.12 4.44
N TYR A 39 -20.31 1.55 3.62
CA TYR A 39 -18.88 1.38 3.85
C TYR A 39 -17.95 2.58 3.63
N GLY A 40 -18.40 3.70 3.04
CA GLY A 40 -17.55 4.85 2.65
C GLY A 40 -16.87 4.69 1.28
N GLU A 41 -16.22 5.75 0.79
CA GLU A 41 -15.48 5.70 -0.49
C GLU A 41 -14.30 4.71 -0.38
N PHE A 42 -14.24 3.79 -1.33
CA PHE A 42 -13.14 2.85 -1.48
C PHE A 42 -12.29 3.29 -2.66
N SER A 43 -11.01 3.53 -2.41
CA SER A 43 -10.08 3.88 -3.47
C SER A 43 -8.98 2.82 -3.53
N ILE A 44 -9.14 1.90 -4.49
CA ILE A 44 -8.03 1.10 -4.99
C ILE A 44 -7.43 1.86 -6.15
N PHE A 45 -6.12 1.90 -6.15
CA PHE A 45 -5.33 2.36 -7.28
C PHE A 45 -4.42 1.25 -7.75
N GLN A 46 -4.29 1.13 -9.06
CA GLN A 46 -3.37 0.19 -9.69
C GLN A 46 -2.42 0.95 -10.60
N LEU A 47 -1.16 0.59 -10.49
CA LEU A 47 -0.08 1.05 -11.33
C LEU A 47 0.54 -0.15 -12.05
N ASN A 48 0.41 -0.21 -13.37
CA ASN A 48 1.07 -1.25 -14.18
C ASN A 48 2.52 -0.85 -14.43
N ILE A 49 3.46 -1.77 -14.18
CA ILE A 49 4.90 -1.56 -14.33
C ILE A 49 5.50 -2.79 -15.01
N SER A 50 6.47 -2.57 -15.89
CA SER A 50 7.14 -3.69 -16.55
C SER A 50 7.88 -4.58 -15.54
N SER A 51 7.80 -5.90 -15.73
CA SER A 51 8.33 -6.88 -14.77
C SER A 51 9.84 -6.78 -14.59
N ASN A 52 10.58 -6.41 -15.65
CA ASN A 52 12.01 -6.15 -15.58
C ASN A 52 12.37 -5.09 -14.52
N ILE A 53 11.57 -4.03 -14.38
CA ILE A 53 11.81 -2.99 -13.38
C ILE A 53 11.59 -3.57 -11.99
N ILE A 54 10.49 -4.29 -11.78
CA ILE A 54 10.21 -4.88 -10.47
C ILE A 54 11.28 -5.91 -10.09
N ASP A 55 11.66 -6.79 -11.01
CA ASP A 55 12.66 -7.84 -10.79
C ASP A 55 14.05 -7.25 -10.45
N MET A 56 14.41 -6.06 -10.96
CA MET A 56 15.65 -5.39 -10.59
C MET A 56 15.74 -5.02 -9.09
N TYR A 57 14.60 -4.71 -8.46
CA TYR A 57 14.57 -4.27 -7.06
C TYR A 57 14.05 -5.36 -6.11
N LEU A 58 13.11 -6.18 -6.56
CA LEU A 58 12.38 -7.17 -5.78
C LEU A 58 12.31 -8.52 -6.53
N PRO A 59 13.47 -9.18 -6.76
CA PRO A 59 13.56 -10.39 -7.58
C PRO A 59 12.94 -11.64 -6.94
N ASP A 60 12.63 -11.59 -5.64
CA ASP A 60 12.14 -12.74 -4.90
C ASP A 60 10.62 -12.69 -4.70
N ILE A 61 9.99 -13.85 -4.80
CA ILE A 61 8.57 -14.04 -4.50
C ILE A 61 8.40 -14.32 -3.00
N LEU A 62 7.52 -13.56 -2.35
CA LEU A 62 7.13 -13.76 -0.97
C LEU A 62 6.22 -14.97 -0.81
N SER A 63 6.64 -15.88 0.06
CA SER A 63 5.74 -16.90 0.57
C SER A 63 4.77 -16.29 1.58
N PRO A 64 3.46 -16.58 1.50
CA PRO A 64 2.52 -16.20 2.55
C PRO A 64 2.91 -16.90 3.85
N LEU A 65 2.63 -16.25 4.98
CA LEU A 65 2.92 -16.80 6.30
C LEU A 65 2.37 -18.24 6.44
N PRO A 66 3.13 -19.19 7.01
CA PRO A 66 2.57 -20.47 7.40
C PRO A 66 1.41 -20.21 8.36
N ALA A 67 0.31 -20.97 8.23
CA ALA A 67 -0.86 -20.77 9.07
C ALA A 67 -0.43 -20.89 10.54
N SER A 68 -0.81 -19.92 11.38
CA SER A 68 -0.56 -20.08 12.81
C SER A 68 -1.27 -21.34 13.32
N ILE A 69 -0.75 -21.87 14.42
CA ILE A 69 -1.22 -23.13 15.00
C ILE A 69 -2.62 -22.96 15.63
N THR A 70 -3.02 -21.73 15.95
CA THR A 70 -4.28 -21.38 16.62
C THR A 70 -5.50 -21.61 15.72
N VAL A 71 -6.48 -22.33 16.26
CA VAL A 71 -7.76 -22.67 15.58
C VAL A 71 -8.51 -21.43 15.11
N THR A 72 -8.49 -20.36 15.91
CA THR A 72 -9.15 -19.08 15.60
C THR A 72 -8.56 -18.40 14.36
N ASP A 73 -7.23 -18.43 14.22
CA ASP A 73 -6.56 -17.87 13.05
C ASP A 73 -6.75 -18.76 11.83
N ARG A 74 -6.81 -20.08 12.00
CA ARG A 74 -7.20 -21.01 10.92
C ARG A 74 -8.62 -20.75 10.43
N MET A 75 -9.60 -20.51 11.32
CA MET A 75 -10.97 -20.19 10.92
C MET A 75 -11.07 -18.82 10.25
N LYS A 76 -10.39 -17.79 10.78
CA LYS A 76 -10.26 -16.49 10.11
C LYS A 76 -9.65 -16.67 8.73
N ARG A 77 -8.60 -17.48 8.61
CA ARG A 77 -8.02 -17.82 7.31
C ARG A 77 -9.04 -18.48 6.40
N TYR A 78 -9.73 -19.51 6.88
CA TYR A 78 -10.68 -20.24 6.04
C TYR A 78 -11.81 -19.36 5.51
N LEU A 79 -12.39 -18.51 6.37
CA LEU A 79 -13.43 -17.56 5.98
C LEU A 79 -12.92 -16.46 5.06
N LEU A 80 -11.74 -15.90 5.34
CA LEU A 80 -11.17 -14.80 4.56
C LEU A 80 -10.52 -15.25 3.24
N TYR A 81 -10.15 -16.52 3.16
CA TYR A 81 -9.44 -17.13 2.04
C TYR A 81 -10.35 -18.12 1.30
N LEU A 82 -11.65 -18.05 1.54
CA LEU A 82 -12.62 -18.86 0.83
C LEU A 82 -12.56 -18.42 -0.65
N LYS A 83 -12.06 -19.31 -1.51
CA LYS A 83 -11.78 -19.01 -2.93
C LYS A 83 -12.98 -18.37 -3.63
N SER A 84 -14.20 -18.75 -3.27
CA SER A 84 -15.43 -18.16 -3.83
C SER A 84 -15.64 -16.72 -3.38
N MET A 85 -15.34 -16.37 -2.13
CA MET A 85 -15.43 -14.99 -1.65
C MET A 85 -14.40 -14.14 -2.36
N VAL A 86 -13.14 -14.61 -2.44
CA VAL A 86 -12.09 -13.94 -3.21
C VAL A 86 -12.51 -13.79 -4.67
N ALA A 87 -12.92 -14.86 -5.34
CA ALA A 87 -13.36 -14.82 -6.74
C ALA A 87 -14.54 -13.88 -6.98
N ALA A 88 -15.52 -13.82 -6.06
CA ALA A 88 -16.64 -12.89 -6.15
C ALA A 88 -16.17 -11.43 -6.04
N LEU A 89 -15.27 -11.16 -5.10
CA LEU A 89 -14.66 -9.84 -4.93
C LEU A 89 -13.84 -9.44 -6.15
N HIS A 90 -13.08 -10.37 -6.74
CA HIS A 90 -12.31 -10.12 -7.96
C HIS A 90 -13.19 -9.91 -9.18
N SER A 91 -14.20 -10.77 -9.38
CA SER A 91 -15.18 -10.58 -10.46
C SER A 91 -15.81 -9.19 -10.37
N GLN A 92 -16.14 -8.75 -9.16
CA GLN A 92 -16.67 -7.44 -8.89
C GLN A 92 -15.65 -6.33 -9.18
N VAL A 93 -14.43 -6.40 -8.62
CA VAL A 93 -13.36 -5.41 -8.88
C VAL A 93 -13.05 -5.32 -10.38
N ASN A 94 -12.84 -6.44 -11.06
CA ASN A 94 -12.53 -6.51 -12.49
C ASN A 94 -13.67 -6.00 -13.38
N ARG A 95 -14.92 -6.19 -12.95
CA ARG A 95 -16.08 -5.62 -13.66
C ARG A 95 -16.07 -4.09 -13.55
N GLU A 96 -15.75 -3.55 -12.38
CA GLU A 96 -15.68 -2.10 -12.16
C GLU A 96 -14.44 -1.48 -12.83
N MET A 97 -13.29 -2.17 -12.83
CA MET A 97 -12.06 -1.76 -13.55
C MET A 97 -12.31 -1.47 -15.02
N ARG A 98 -13.09 -2.32 -15.70
CA ARG A 98 -13.42 -2.17 -17.13
C ARG A 98 -14.23 -0.91 -17.43
N ASN A 99 -14.90 -0.34 -16.44
CA ASN A 99 -15.85 0.76 -16.65
C ASN A 99 -15.31 2.13 -16.22
N LEU A 100 -14.17 2.22 -15.54
CA LEU A 100 -13.81 3.40 -14.73
C LEU A 100 -12.34 3.82 -14.77
N SER A 101 -11.61 3.44 -15.81
CA SER A 101 -10.22 3.86 -15.95
C SER A 101 -10.12 5.37 -16.25
N SER A 102 -10.16 6.21 -15.22
CA SER A 102 -9.71 7.59 -15.31
C SER A 102 -8.20 7.60 -15.08
N ILE A 103 -7.45 8.05 -16.08
CA ILE A 103 -6.01 8.31 -15.93
C ILE A 103 -5.85 9.45 -14.94
N VAL A 104 -5.14 9.20 -13.83
CA VAL A 104 -4.83 10.21 -12.82
C VAL A 104 -3.41 10.71 -13.03
N PRO A 105 -3.16 12.04 -13.11
CA PRO A 105 -1.81 12.58 -13.16
C PRO A 105 -0.98 12.12 -11.94
N GLU A 106 0.28 11.80 -12.18
CA GLU A 106 1.21 11.28 -11.15
C GLU A 106 1.30 12.20 -9.92
N ALA A 107 1.30 13.52 -10.13
CA ALA A 107 1.37 14.52 -9.05
C ALA A 107 0.12 14.52 -8.15
N GLU A 108 -1.05 14.20 -8.71
CA GLU A 108 -2.32 14.16 -7.98
C GLU A 108 -2.54 12.81 -7.29
N PHE A 109 -1.87 11.76 -7.77
CA PHE A 109 -2.06 10.40 -7.30
C PHE A 109 -1.89 10.26 -5.79
N PHE A 110 -0.75 10.70 -5.25
CA PHE A 110 -0.47 10.58 -3.81
C PHE A 110 -1.36 11.51 -2.97
N GLN A 111 -1.79 12.65 -3.52
CA GLN A 111 -2.75 13.53 -2.86
C GLN A 111 -4.13 12.88 -2.75
N GLN A 112 -4.56 12.15 -3.79
CA GLN A 112 -5.81 11.39 -3.76
C GLN A 112 -5.71 10.13 -2.89
N LEU A 113 -4.56 9.44 -2.92
CA LEU A 113 -4.32 8.23 -2.13
C LEU A 113 -4.27 8.52 -0.62
N LEU A 114 -3.54 9.57 -0.23
CA LEU A 114 -3.29 9.98 1.16
C LEU A 114 -3.42 11.51 1.31
N PRO A 115 -4.66 12.03 1.42
CA PRO A 115 -4.91 13.47 1.53
C PRO A 115 -4.32 14.07 2.82
N GLU A 116 -3.78 15.28 2.73
CA GLU A 116 -3.11 16.01 3.84
C GLU A 116 -3.95 16.12 5.11
N GLN A 117 -5.25 16.37 4.95
CA GLN A 117 -6.15 16.67 6.07
C GLN A 117 -6.56 15.43 6.88
N THR A 118 -5.96 14.27 6.60
CA THR A 118 -6.35 12.99 7.17
C THR A 118 -5.20 12.41 7.99
N ASP A 119 -5.04 12.84 9.24
CA ASP A 119 -3.99 12.44 10.22
C ASP A 119 -3.78 10.93 10.44
N MET A 120 -4.63 10.09 9.85
CA MET A 120 -4.67 8.63 9.99
C MET A 120 -4.86 7.90 8.65
N ALA A 121 -4.71 8.60 7.52
CA ALA A 121 -4.81 7.96 6.22
C ALA A 121 -3.67 6.95 6.07
N ARG A 122 -4.06 5.70 5.84
CA ARG A 122 -3.16 4.58 5.59
C ARG A 122 -3.64 3.90 4.32
N CYS A 123 -2.71 3.35 3.56
CA CYS A 123 -3.03 2.47 2.46
C CYS A 123 -2.21 1.19 2.59
N ASN A 124 -2.84 0.07 2.25
CA ASN A 124 -2.13 -1.18 2.06
C ASN A 124 -1.54 -1.16 0.65
N ILE A 125 -0.32 -1.66 0.52
CA ILE A 125 0.42 -1.77 -0.73
C ILE A 125 0.75 -3.22 -0.97
N VAL A 126 0.54 -3.66 -2.20
CA VAL A 126 1.03 -4.95 -2.72
C VAL A 126 1.78 -4.70 -4.01
N ILE A 127 3.01 -5.18 -4.09
CA ILE A 127 3.82 -5.18 -5.31
C ILE A 127 3.81 -6.61 -5.85
N LEU A 128 3.32 -6.76 -7.07
CA LEU A 128 3.34 -8.00 -7.85
C LEU A 128 4.43 -7.92 -8.91
N GLY A 129 4.68 -8.98 -9.67
CA GLY A 129 5.69 -8.95 -10.74
C GLY A 129 5.36 -8.06 -11.94
N ASP A 130 4.13 -7.55 -12.07
CA ASP A 130 3.69 -6.72 -13.21
C ASP A 130 2.97 -5.42 -12.82
N ARG A 131 2.74 -5.18 -11.53
CA ARG A 131 1.98 -4.03 -11.04
C ARG A 131 2.15 -3.76 -9.55
N ILE A 132 1.82 -2.54 -9.16
CA ILE A 132 1.66 -2.11 -7.77
C ILE A 132 0.20 -1.78 -7.53
N ILE A 133 -0.35 -2.31 -6.44
CA ILE A 133 -1.72 -2.09 -6.00
C ILE A 133 -1.69 -1.33 -4.68
N PHE A 134 -2.41 -0.21 -4.62
CA PHE A 134 -2.62 0.58 -3.42
C PHE A 134 -4.09 0.52 -3.05
N ALA A 135 -4.41 0.25 -1.79
CA ALA A 135 -5.78 0.30 -1.31
C ALA A 135 -5.86 1.11 -0.03
N ARG A 136 -6.58 2.23 -0.09
CA ARG A 136 -6.82 3.06 1.08
C ARG A 136 -7.56 2.26 2.15
N ILE A 137 -7.09 2.34 3.39
CA ILE A 137 -7.72 1.75 4.57
C ILE A 137 -8.73 2.78 5.09
N PRO A 138 -9.99 2.40 5.39
CA PRO A 138 -10.98 3.36 5.82
C PRO A 138 -10.69 3.73 7.27
N GLN A 139 -11.06 4.94 7.68
CA GLN A 139 -10.96 5.32 9.10
C GLN A 139 -11.98 4.58 9.96
N THR A 140 -13.13 4.20 9.39
CA THR A 140 -14.17 3.48 10.12
C THR A 140 -13.97 1.97 10.00
N TYR A 141 -13.84 1.30 11.15
CA TYR A 141 -13.68 -0.16 11.22
C TYR A 141 -14.97 -0.86 10.80
N ARG A 142 -15.11 -1.10 9.50
CA ARG A 142 -16.14 -1.99 8.95
C ARG A 142 -15.48 -3.27 8.51
N VAL A 143 -15.90 -4.38 9.12
CA VAL A 143 -15.24 -5.68 8.99
C VAL A 143 -15.07 -6.05 7.52
N THR A 144 -16.12 -6.02 6.71
CA THR A 144 -16.08 -6.38 5.29
C THR A 144 -15.05 -5.58 4.48
N TYR A 145 -14.98 -4.27 4.69
CA TYR A 145 -14.00 -3.42 4.01
C TYR A 145 -12.58 -3.74 4.46
N TYR A 146 -12.39 -3.96 5.76
CA TYR A 146 -11.11 -4.38 6.30
C TYR A 146 -10.63 -5.70 5.67
N LEU A 147 -11.54 -6.59 5.27
CA LEU A 147 -11.20 -7.83 4.54
C LEU A 147 -10.76 -7.54 3.10
N LEU A 148 -11.44 -6.62 2.41
CA LEU A 148 -11.09 -6.23 1.03
C LEU A 148 -9.72 -5.59 0.92
N CYS A 149 -9.37 -4.76 1.90
CA CYS A 149 -8.07 -4.12 1.94
C CYS A 149 -6.95 -5.06 2.34
N LYS A 150 -7.22 -6.31 2.75
CA LYS A 150 -6.14 -7.22 3.12
C LYS A 150 -5.26 -7.49 1.92
N HIS A 151 -3.95 -7.49 2.14
CA HIS A 151 -2.94 -7.75 1.12
C HIS A 151 -3.21 -9.00 0.27
N ILE A 152 -3.86 -10.03 0.84
CA ILE A 152 -4.22 -11.21 0.05
C ILE A 152 -5.35 -10.97 -0.95
N ALA A 153 -6.37 -10.21 -0.54
CA ALA A 153 -7.46 -9.83 -1.43
C ALA A 153 -6.94 -8.85 -2.49
N LEU A 154 -6.04 -7.94 -2.11
CA LEU A 154 -5.37 -7.07 -3.06
C LEU A 154 -4.47 -7.82 -4.04
N ALA A 155 -3.78 -8.86 -3.57
CA ALA A 155 -2.91 -9.67 -4.40
C ALA A 155 -3.67 -10.56 -5.41
N ASP A 156 -5.00 -10.64 -5.38
CA ASP A 156 -5.77 -11.61 -6.19
C ASP A 156 -5.35 -13.06 -5.99
N CYS A 157 -4.96 -13.40 -4.75
CA CYS A 157 -4.30 -14.68 -4.47
C CYS A 157 -3.13 -14.98 -5.42
N SER A 158 -2.52 -13.96 -6.02
CA SER A 158 -1.38 -14.11 -6.91
C SER A 158 -0.29 -14.87 -6.18
N ALA A 159 0.28 -15.85 -6.88
CA ALA A 159 1.47 -16.54 -6.42
C ALA A 159 2.71 -15.64 -6.47
N ASP A 160 2.62 -14.49 -7.15
CA ASP A 160 3.75 -13.62 -7.50
C ASP A 160 3.75 -12.30 -6.70
N VAL A 161 3.62 -12.41 -5.37
CA VAL A 161 3.72 -11.24 -4.49
C VAL A 161 5.18 -10.97 -4.17
N ARG A 162 5.70 -9.81 -4.55
CA ARG A 162 7.10 -9.39 -4.34
C ARG A 162 7.29 -8.57 -3.07
N PHE A 163 6.29 -7.76 -2.72
CA PHE A 163 6.25 -7.00 -1.48
C PHE A 163 4.82 -6.78 -1.02
N ALA A 164 4.61 -6.68 0.30
CA ALA A 164 3.33 -6.25 0.85
C ALA A 164 3.54 -5.51 2.17
N GLY A 165 2.84 -4.40 2.37
CA GLY A 165 3.06 -3.55 3.53
C GLY A 165 2.10 -2.37 3.57
N GLN A 166 2.31 -1.44 4.49
CA GLN A 166 1.48 -0.24 4.61
C GLN A 166 2.30 1.01 4.28
N LEU A 167 1.63 1.96 3.65
CA LEU A 167 2.13 3.31 3.41
C LEU A 167 1.19 4.32 4.05
N TRP A 168 1.75 5.29 4.74
CA TRP A 168 1.01 6.42 5.29
C TRP A 168 1.84 7.70 5.23
N ARG A 169 1.15 8.83 5.42
CA ARG A 169 1.77 10.14 5.41
C ARG A 169 2.29 10.50 6.80
N ASP A 170 3.49 11.06 6.85
CA ASP A 170 4.14 11.61 8.04
C ASP A 170 4.66 13.01 7.70
N ASP A 171 3.84 14.01 8.05
CA ASP A 171 4.02 15.42 7.69
C ASP A 171 4.23 15.61 6.17
N GLU A 172 5.45 15.92 5.76
CA GLU A 172 5.85 16.15 4.35
C GLU A 172 6.34 14.88 3.64
N SER A 173 6.49 13.78 4.37
CA SER A 173 7.06 12.52 3.87
C SER A 173 6.04 11.38 3.90
N PHE A 174 6.42 10.26 3.30
CA PHE A 174 5.69 9.01 3.40
C PHE A 174 6.50 7.96 4.17
N LEU A 175 5.82 7.16 4.98
CA LEU A 175 6.42 6.05 5.70
C LEU A 175 5.93 4.73 5.09
N LEU A 176 6.88 3.90 4.67
CA LEU A 176 6.62 2.55 4.19
C LEU A 176 7.06 1.53 5.24
N ASN A 177 6.20 0.56 5.55
CA ASN A 177 6.54 -0.54 6.44
C ASN A 177 6.25 -1.91 5.82
N ASN A 178 6.62 -2.97 6.53
CA ASN A 178 6.37 -4.36 6.16
C ASN A 178 5.17 -5.01 6.89
N ASP A 179 4.20 -4.21 7.38
CA ASP A 179 3.04 -4.74 8.12
C ASP A 179 1.96 -5.28 7.18
N SER A 180 2.15 -6.52 6.74
CA SER A 180 1.22 -7.16 5.81
C SER A 180 0.15 -8.04 6.48
N GLY A 181 0.39 -8.56 7.68
CA GLY A 181 -0.47 -9.55 8.36
C GLY A 181 -0.62 -10.91 7.65
N THR A 182 -0.44 -10.94 6.32
CA THR A 182 -0.45 -12.13 5.45
C THR A 182 0.96 -12.52 5.03
N TYR A 183 1.76 -11.53 4.62
CA TYR A 183 3.16 -11.71 4.25
C TYR A 183 4.07 -11.15 5.37
N ARG A 184 5.36 -11.48 5.33
CA ARG A 184 6.38 -10.84 6.19
C ARG A 184 7.60 -10.47 5.34
N PRO A 185 7.54 -9.38 4.58
CA PRO A 185 8.74 -8.86 3.94
C PRO A 185 9.79 -8.55 5.02
N SER A 186 11.06 -8.82 4.73
CA SER A 186 12.16 -8.41 5.61
C SER A 186 12.35 -6.90 5.58
N ILE A 187 13.09 -6.34 6.54
CA ILE A 187 13.44 -4.92 6.50
C ILE A 187 14.27 -4.56 5.24
N ILE A 188 15.10 -5.50 4.77
CA ILE A 188 15.88 -5.35 3.54
C ILE A 188 14.94 -5.13 2.34
N LEU A 189 13.82 -5.86 2.29
CA LEU A 189 12.81 -5.68 1.23
C LEU A 189 12.07 -4.34 1.32
N VAL A 190 11.99 -3.72 2.51
CA VAL A 190 11.44 -2.36 2.64
C VAL A 190 12.37 -1.36 1.94
N GLU A 191 13.68 -1.46 2.17
CA GLU A 191 14.67 -0.60 1.49
C GLU A 191 14.66 -0.80 -0.03
N SER A 192 14.56 -2.05 -0.50
CA SER A 192 14.38 -2.35 -1.92
C SER A 192 13.11 -1.75 -2.50
N ALA A 193 11.98 -1.85 -1.79
CA ALA A 193 10.72 -1.24 -2.22
C ALA A 193 10.83 0.29 -2.26
N ILE A 194 11.54 0.92 -1.33
CA ILE A 194 11.81 2.37 -1.35
C ILE A 194 12.66 2.74 -2.55
N ALA A 195 13.69 1.96 -2.89
CA ALA A 195 14.50 2.19 -4.07
C ALA A 195 13.67 2.12 -5.36
N LEU A 196 12.75 1.14 -5.46
CA LEU A 196 11.77 1.06 -6.54
C LEU A 196 10.87 2.30 -6.57
N PHE A 197 10.31 2.73 -5.44
CA PHE A 197 9.49 3.92 -5.40
C PHE A 197 10.25 5.20 -5.78
N LYS A 198 11.51 5.36 -5.35
CA LYS A 198 12.35 6.50 -5.75
C LYS A 198 12.66 6.50 -7.25
N ARG A 199 12.74 5.32 -7.86
CA ARG A 199 12.91 5.17 -9.31
C ARG A 199 11.64 5.57 -10.08
N LEU A 200 10.47 5.22 -9.55
CA LEU A 200 9.17 5.48 -10.15
C LEU A 200 8.68 6.91 -9.90
N PHE A 201 8.91 7.43 -8.69
CA PHE A 201 8.41 8.71 -8.18
C PHE A 201 9.57 9.50 -7.55
N PRO A 202 10.47 10.09 -8.35
CA PRO A 202 11.69 10.72 -7.85
C PRO A 202 11.44 11.96 -6.98
N PHE A 203 10.25 12.56 -7.07
CA PHE A 203 9.84 13.69 -6.23
C PHE A 203 9.34 13.27 -4.84
N LEU A 204 9.14 11.98 -4.61
CA LEU A 204 8.49 11.47 -3.42
C LEU A 204 9.52 11.15 -2.33
N GLU A 205 9.39 11.80 -1.17
CA GLU A 205 10.20 11.46 0.00
C GLU A 205 9.55 10.29 0.76
N ILE A 206 10.13 9.08 0.63
CA ILE A 206 9.71 7.89 1.39
C ILE A 206 10.82 7.43 2.32
N ARG A 207 10.45 7.11 3.56
CA ARG A 207 11.30 6.50 4.58
C ARG A 207 10.79 5.13 4.98
N GLY A 208 11.71 4.22 5.28
CA GLY A 208 11.42 2.86 5.72
C GLY A 208 11.29 2.79 7.23
N VAL A 209 10.28 2.07 7.70
CA VAL A 209 10.12 1.78 9.13
C VAL A 209 9.83 0.30 9.37
N SER A 210 10.45 -0.25 10.40
CA SER A 210 10.15 -1.62 10.84
C SER A 210 8.78 -1.66 11.51
N SER A 211 7.99 -2.70 11.22
CA SER A 211 6.71 -2.97 11.90
C SER A 211 6.82 -3.04 13.44
N LYS A 212 7.99 -3.41 13.98
CA LYS A 212 8.22 -3.47 15.43
C LYS A 212 8.38 -2.09 16.08
N GLU A 213 8.82 -1.09 15.33
CA GLU A 213 9.17 0.23 15.86
C GLU A 213 7.99 1.20 15.83
N ASN A 214 7.03 1.01 14.91
CA ASN A 214 5.91 1.94 14.70
C ASN A 214 4.54 1.24 14.60
N ALA A 215 4.24 0.29 15.49
CA ALA A 215 2.93 -0.37 15.53
C ALA A 215 1.75 0.61 15.80
N ARG A 216 2.05 1.88 16.11
CA ARG A 216 1.05 2.94 16.21
C ARG A 216 1.57 4.18 15.48
N PRO A 217 0.75 4.82 14.63
CA PRO A 217 1.10 6.15 14.17
C PRO A 217 1.26 7.06 15.41
N PRO A 218 2.28 7.92 15.46
CA PRO A 218 2.53 8.81 16.61
C PRO A 218 1.31 9.69 16.95
N THR A 219 0.39 9.87 16.00
CA THR A 219 -0.88 10.56 16.18
C THR A 219 -1.86 9.82 17.08
N LEU A 220 -1.81 8.49 17.23
CA LEU A 220 -2.72 7.78 18.16
C LEU A 220 -2.33 8.08 19.62
N ASP A 221 -1.03 8.18 19.89
CA ASP A 221 -0.53 8.60 21.20
C ASP A 221 -0.76 10.10 21.42
N ARG A 222 -0.69 10.96 20.39
CA ARG A 222 -1.12 12.38 20.47
C ARG A 222 -2.64 12.53 20.67
N PHE A 223 -3.47 11.70 20.05
CA PHE A 223 -4.92 11.73 20.22
C PHE A 223 -5.29 11.25 21.61
N ASN A 224 -4.70 10.16 22.07
CA ASN A 224 -4.88 9.65 23.43
C ASN A 224 -4.38 10.65 24.48
N SER A 225 -3.29 11.37 24.23
CA SER A 225 -2.80 12.40 25.15
C SER A 225 -3.73 13.63 25.19
N LYS A 226 -4.26 14.09 24.05
CA LYS A 226 -5.30 15.14 23.99
C LYS A 226 -6.59 14.71 24.67
N LEU A 227 -7.03 13.46 24.48
CA LEU A 227 -8.22 12.90 25.13
C LEU A 227 -8.03 12.81 26.66
N LYS A 228 -6.87 12.32 27.12
CA LYS A 228 -6.50 12.29 28.54
C LYS A 228 -6.44 13.69 29.15
N GLN A 229 -5.87 14.68 28.46
CA GLN A 229 -5.87 16.07 28.92
C GLN A 229 -7.29 16.66 29.01
N LYS A 230 -8.18 16.34 28.07
CA LYS A 230 -9.57 16.81 28.09
C LYS A 230 -10.36 16.19 29.25
N ILE A 231 -10.20 14.88 29.48
CA ILE A 231 -10.81 14.18 30.62
C ILE A 231 -10.28 14.77 31.95
N ALA A 232 -8.96 14.97 32.07
CA ALA A 232 -8.35 15.55 33.27
C ALA A 232 -8.81 16.98 33.58
N ARG A 233 -9.13 17.79 32.55
CA ARG A 233 -9.71 19.13 32.72
C ARG A 233 -11.19 19.08 33.14
N SER A 234 -11.97 18.16 32.59
CA SER A 234 -13.38 17.98 33.00
C SER A 234 -13.52 17.42 34.42
N SER A 235 -12.60 16.56 34.89
CA SER A 235 -12.64 16.03 36.25
C SER A 235 -12.32 17.05 37.35
N ARG A 236 -11.69 18.20 37.03
CA ARG A 236 -11.47 19.30 37.98
C ARG A 236 -12.70 20.19 38.23
N ILE A 237 -13.76 20.03 37.43
CA ILE A 237 -14.97 20.84 37.54
C ILE A 237 -16.00 20.17 38.47
N PHE A 238 -15.82 18.89 38.82
CA PHE A 238 -16.81 18.09 39.55
C PHE A 238 -16.44 17.71 41.00
N PHE A 239 -15.29 18.13 41.51
CA PHE A 239 -14.95 17.97 42.92
C PHE A 239 -14.30 19.26 43.45
N PRO A 240 -15.05 20.12 44.18
CA PRO A 240 -14.48 21.11 45.08
C PRO A 240 -13.88 20.47 46.34
#